data_AF-A0A399EJ87-F1
#
_entry.id   AF-A0A399EJ87-F1
#
_cell.length_a   1.000
_cell.length_b   1.000
_cell.length_c   1.000
_cell.angle_alpha   90.00
_cell.angle_beta   90.00
_cell.angle_gamma   90.00
#
_symmetry.space_group_name_H-M   'P 1'
#
loop_
_entity.id
_entity.type
_entity.pdbx_description
1 polymer ?
#
loop_
_entity_poly.entity_id
_entity_poly.type
_entity_poly.pdbx_seq_one_letter_code
_entity_poly.pdbx_strand_id
1 'polypeptide(L)'
;MKRSLYALLSSKSIARRILLPALLLVGLALSQEALPRLSGQLSPWPPPGWPEGKAAEIRLGIGAPQAPSEVLAKAAVGADGRFTLALPGGVAARAYATPDSALQLPEGCDFRPSVSPAGARALLAHLLVYAGGEATPRAFLSLRAYQPGGSPNTGTGASTLLVWADQPASVKGSGRCGEAEKYRILLEVKLEAGWNFVVIRVPQGPGAVVQVRADPKPEGDFLLYPLRP
;
A
#
# COMPACT_ATOMS: atom_id res chain seq x y z
N MET A 1 45.79 -66.66 6.99
CA MET A 1 44.48 -66.24 6.43
C MET A 1 43.70 -65.45 7.47
N LYS A 2 43.53 -64.13 7.28
CA LYS A 2 42.51 -63.25 7.89
C LYS A 2 42.70 -61.83 7.33
N ARG A 3 41.92 -61.45 6.32
CA ARG A 3 41.69 -60.04 5.91
C ARG A 3 40.24 -59.75 6.27
N SER A 4 39.97 -58.74 7.10
CA SER A 4 38.61 -58.27 7.34
C SER A 4 38.55 -56.85 7.87
N LEU A 5 37.65 -56.10 7.23
CA LEU A 5 36.84 -55.00 7.78
C LEU A 5 37.58 -53.73 8.25
N TYR A 6 38.05 -52.91 7.31
CA TYR A 6 38.28 -51.47 7.56
C TYR A 6 37.94 -50.57 6.35
N ALA A 7 36.95 -50.94 5.53
CA ALA A 7 36.61 -50.20 4.30
C ALA A 7 35.15 -49.73 4.20
N LEU A 8 34.45 -49.52 5.33
CA LEU A 8 33.02 -49.14 5.29
C LEU A 8 32.59 -47.98 6.20
N LEU A 9 33.52 -47.26 6.84
CA LEU A 9 33.18 -46.14 7.73
C LEU A 9 33.55 -44.74 7.18
N SER A 10 34.16 -44.64 5.99
CA SER A 10 34.60 -43.35 5.43
C SER A 10 33.60 -42.67 4.47
N SER A 11 32.39 -43.21 4.29
CA SER A 11 31.43 -42.67 3.30
C SER A 11 30.31 -41.79 3.91
N LYS A 12 30.04 -41.91 5.22
CA LYS A 12 28.95 -41.16 5.88
C LYS A 12 29.30 -39.72 6.27
N SER A 13 30.59 -39.38 6.33
CA SER A 13 31.07 -38.06 6.79
C SER A 13 31.03 -36.99 5.69
N ILE A 14 31.25 -37.38 4.43
CA ILE A 14 31.34 -36.44 3.30
C ILE A 14 29.94 -35.98 2.86
N ALA A 15 28.96 -36.89 2.81
CA ALA A 15 27.58 -36.56 2.47
C ALA A 15 26.97 -35.54 3.44
N ARG A 16 27.28 -35.63 4.75
CA ARG A 16 26.77 -34.70 5.78
C ARG A 16 27.42 -33.31 5.71
N ARG A 17 28.69 -33.22 5.29
CA ARG A 17 29.43 -31.95 5.18
C ARG A 17 29.06 -31.11 3.95
N ILE A 18 28.50 -31.74 2.92
CA ILE A 18 28.07 -31.05 1.69
C ILE A 18 26.55 -30.78 1.70
N LEU A 19 25.74 -31.69 2.27
CA LEU A 19 24.29 -31.47 2.32
C LEU A 19 23.88 -30.28 3.18
N LEU A 20 24.50 -30.08 4.36
CA LEU A 20 24.13 -28.98 5.26
C LEU A 20 24.34 -27.59 4.63
N PRO A 21 25.50 -27.25 4.04
CA PRO A 21 25.67 -25.94 3.42
C PRO A 21 24.80 -25.76 2.16
N ALA A 22 24.54 -26.84 1.40
CA ALA A 22 23.62 -26.79 0.26
C ALA A 22 22.16 -26.56 0.69
N LEU A 23 21.70 -27.19 1.77
CA LEU A 23 20.37 -26.96 2.36
C LEU A 23 20.25 -25.55 2.97
N LEU A 24 21.31 -25.01 3.57
CA LEU A 24 21.36 -23.62 4.06
C LEU A 24 21.33 -22.60 2.91
N LEU A 25 22.03 -22.86 1.80
CA LEU A 25 21.98 -22.02 0.58
C LEU A 25 20.61 -22.08 -0.11
N VAL A 26 19.96 -23.24 -0.15
CA VAL A 26 18.59 -23.39 -0.67
C VAL A 26 17.57 -22.72 0.27
N GLY A 27 17.76 -22.82 1.59
CA GLY A 27 16.94 -22.10 2.57
C GLY A 27 17.07 -20.57 2.47
N LEU A 28 18.28 -20.06 2.25
CA LEU A 28 18.52 -18.62 2.02
C LEU A 28 17.99 -18.12 0.67
N ALA A 29 17.99 -18.96 -0.37
CA ALA A 29 17.40 -18.62 -1.67
C ALA A 29 15.87 -18.67 -1.68
N LEU A 30 15.25 -19.45 -0.80
CA LEU A 30 13.78 -19.55 -0.65
C LEU A 30 13.19 -18.55 0.35
N SER A 31 14.02 -17.91 1.18
CA SER A 31 13.63 -16.87 2.14
C SER A 31 13.86 -15.43 1.65
N GLN A 32 14.11 -15.22 0.36
CA GLN A 32 13.80 -13.92 -0.24
C GLN A 32 12.28 -13.82 -0.31
N GLU A 33 11.65 -13.35 0.78
CA GLU A 33 10.30 -12.85 0.72
C GLU A 33 10.25 -11.86 -0.45
N ALA A 34 9.58 -12.27 -1.52
CA ALA A 34 9.40 -11.40 -2.67
C ALA A 34 8.71 -10.14 -2.16
N LEU A 35 9.40 -9.00 -2.27
CA LEU A 35 8.85 -7.71 -1.86
C LEU A 35 7.40 -7.59 -2.30
N PRO A 36 6.49 -7.10 -1.45
CA PRO A 36 5.08 -7.02 -1.78
C PRO A 36 4.92 -6.26 -3.10
N ARG A 37 4.16 -6.82 -4.04
CA ARG A 37 3.96 -6.21 -5.37
C ARG A 37 2.54 -5.69 -5.48
N LEU A 38 2.40 -4.53 -6.09
CA LEU A 38 1.13 -4.02 -6.56
C LEU A 38 1.10 -4.11 -8.08
N SER A 39 0.06 -4.72 -8.62
CA SER A 39 -0.15 -4.82 -10.06
C SER A 39 -1.54 -4.32 -10.38
N GLY A 40 -1.70 -3.72 -11.54
CA GLY A 40 -2.97 -3.13 -11.93
C GLY A 40 -3.03 -2.84 -13.42
N GLN A 41 -4.26 -2.58 -13.86
CA GLN A 41 -4.59 -2.12 -15.20
C GLN A 41 -5.13 -0.69 -15.07
N LEU A 42 -4.54 0.25 -15.80
CA LEU A 42 -5.07 1.61 -15.88
C LEU A 42 -6.30 1.63 -16.80
N SER A 43 -7.36 2.30 -16.36
CA SER A 43 -8.57 2.46 -17.15
C SER A 43 -9.18 3.87 -16.99
N PRO A 44 -9.50 4.57 -18.10
CA PRO A 44 -9.13 4.24 -19.49
C PRO A 44 -7.62 4.45 -19.75
N TRP A 45 -7.06 3.78 -20.77
CA TRP A 45 -5.65 3.98 -21.16
C TRP A 45 -5.45 4.07 -22.68
N PRO A 46 -4.68 5.07 -23.18
CA PRO A 46 -4.27 6.28 -22.48
C PRO A 46 -5.50 7.13 -22.11
N PRO A 47 -5.45 7.93 -21.02
CA PRO A 47 -6.54 8.84 -20.70
C PRO A 47 -6.61 9.98 -21.74
N PRO A 48 -7.78 10.59 -21.95
CA PRO A 48 -7.91 11.80 -22.76
C PRO A 48 -6.92 12.90 -22.31
N GLY A 49 -6.24 13.53 -23.27
CA GLY A 49 -5.23 14.56 -22.99
C GLY A 49 -3.86 14.03 -22.59
N TRP A 50 -3.61 12.72 -22.67
CA TRP A 50 -2.27 12.17 -22.51
C TRP A 50 -1.32 12.69 -23.60
N PRO A 51 -0.09 13.13 -23.27
CA PRO A 51 0.82 13.66 -24.27
C PRO A 51 1.26 12.61 -25.29
N GLU A 52 1.18 12.94 -26.57
CA GLU A 52 1.55 12.03 -27.65
C GLU A 52 3.01 11.57 -27.54
N GLY A 53 3.24 10.27 -27.76
CA GLY A 53 4.58 9.67 -27.71
C GLY A 53 5.23 9.61 -26.33
N LYS A 54 4.57 10.07 -25.25
CA LYS A 54 5.13 9.99 -23.90
C LYS A 54 4.80 8.66 -23.24
N ALA A 55 5.85 7.94 -22.83
CA ALA A 55 5.73 6.80 -21.93
C ALA A 55 5.17 7.23 -20.58
N ALA A 56 4.55 6.30 -19.87
CA ALA A 56 3.99 6.54 -18.55
C ALA A 56 4.73 5.78 -17.45
N GLU A 57 4.76 6.40 -16.27
CA GLU A 57 5.39 5.85 -15.08
C GLU A 57 4.46 6.00 -13.88
N ILE A 58 4.31 4.93 -13.11
CA ILE A 58 3.70 4.96 -11.79
C ILE A 58 4.80 5.24 -10.77
N ARG A 59 4.55 6.19 -9.87
CA ARG A 59 5.40 6.47 -8.71
C ARG A 59 4.61 6.29 -7.42
N LEU A 60 5.21 5.66 -6.43
CA LEU A 60 4.71 5.63 -5.07
C LEU A 60 5.23 6.86 -4.33
N GLY A 61 4.40 7.88 -4.16
CA GLY A 61 4.76 9.14 -3.51
C GLY A 61 4.22 9.24 -2.10
N ILE A 62 4.91 9.97 -1.23
CA ILE A 62 4.39 10.40 0.08
C ILE A 62 4.21 11.92 0.11
N GLY A 63 3.31 12.40 0.97
CA GLY A 63 2.92 13.80 1.03
C GLY A 63 1.75 14.14 0.10
N ALA A 64 1.61 15.40 -0.29
CA ALA A 64 0.49 15.84 -1.11
C ALA A 64 0.54 15.22 -2.53
N PRO A 65 -0.56 14.66 -3.07
CA PRO A 65 -0.56 14.05 -4.41
C PRO A 65 -0.09 14.98 -5.53
N GLN A 66 -0.34 16.30 -5.42
CA GLN A 66 0.06 17.30 -6.42
C GLN A 66 1.56 17.62 -6.36
N ALA A 67 2.17 17.47 -5.19
CA ALA A 67 3.54 17.81 -4.90
C ALA A 67 4.11 16.84 -3.86
N PRO A 68 4.38 15.57 -4.25
CA PRO A 68 4.89 14.59 -3.32
C PRO A 68 6.26 15.03 -2.81
N SER A 69 6.48 14.91 -1.50
CA SER A 69 7.74 15.29 -0.86
C SER A 69 8.85 14.26 -1.11
N GLU A 70 8.48 13.01 -1.36
CA GLU A 70 9.41 11.90 -1.60
C GLU A 70 8.74 10.81 -2.45
N VAL A 71 9.56 10.11 -3.25
CA VAL A 71 9.15 8.96 -4.08
C VAL A 71 9.85 7.71 -3.59
N LEU A 72 9.06 6.71 -3.19
CA LEU A 72 9.54 5.47 -2.58
C LEU A 72 9.80 4.35 -3.60
N ALA A 73 9.04 4.33 -4.69
CA ALA A 73 9.14 3.29 -5.73
C ALA A 73 8.62 3.82 -7.07
N LYS A 74 9.03 3.17 -8.16
CA LYS A 74 8.62 3.51 -9.52
C LYS A 74 8.38 2.25 -10.36
N ALA A 75 7.49 2.35 -11.34
CA ALA A 75 7.21 1.29 -12.32
C ALA A 75 6.83 1.89 -13.67
N ALA A 76 7.33 1.30 -14.76
CA ALA A 76 6.86 1.62 -16.10
C ALA A 76 5.44 1.09 -16.30
N VAL A 77 4.66 1.82 -17.09
CA VAL A 77 3.34 1.37 -17.58
C VAL A 77 3.51 0.85 -19.01
N GLY A 78 2.97 -0.35 -19.26
CA GLY A 78 2.94 -0.95 -20.59
C GLY A 78 2.05 -0.17 -21.56
N ALA A 79 2.22 -0.44 -22.86
CA ALA A 79 1.37 0.15 -23.90
C ALA A 79 -0.12 -0.23 -23.71
N ASP A 80 -0.39 -1.37 -23.08
CA ASP A 80 -1.71 -1.86 -22.71
C ASP A 80 -2.25 -1.25 -21.41
N GLY A 81 -1.49 -0.37 -20.74
CA GLY A 81 -1.89 0.26 -19.47
C GLY A 81 -1.62 -0.59 -18.24
N ARG A 82 -0.96 -1.76 -18.38
CA ARG A 82 -0.59 -2.60 -17.23
C ARG A 82 0.66 -2.09 -16.54
N PHE A 83 0.72 -2.24 -15.23
CA PHE A 83 1.93 -1.98 -14.45
C PHE A 83 2.11 -3.01 -13.35
N THR A 84 3.35 -3.16 -12.90
CA THR A 84 3.68 -3.87 -11.66
C THR A 84 4.73 -3.07 -10.91
N LEU A 85 4.37 -2.64 -9.72
CA LEU A 85 5.17 -1.85 -8.80
C LEU A 85 5.62 -2.72 -7.63
N ALA A 86 6.93 -2.81 -7.41
CA ALA A 86 7.46 -3.38 -6.18
C ALA A 86 7.30 -2.36 -5.05
N LEU A 87 6.58 -2.74 -4.00
CA LEU A 87 6.48 -1.94 -2.78
C LEU A 87 7.70 -2.23 -1.91
N PRO A 88 8.34 -1.20 -1.34
CA PRO A 88 9.54 -1.40 -0.52
C PRO A 88 9.17 -2.15 0.77
N GLY A 89 10.00 -3.11 1.19
CA GLY A 89 9.73 -3.93 2.38
C GLY A 89 9.80 -3.14 3.69
N GLY A 90 10.61 -2.07 3.70
CA GLY A 90 10.66 -1.07 4.75
C GLY A 90 10.73 0.32 4.15
N VAL A 91 10.20 1.30 4.86
CA VAL A 91 10.28 2.70 4.48
C VAL A 91 11.14 3.40 5.54
N ALA A 92 11.93 4.39 5.13
CA ALA A 92 12.69 5.27 6.02
C ALA A 92 12.28 6.72 5.75
N ALA A 93 10.99 7.01 5.97
CA ALA A 93 10.40 8.29 5.62
C ALA A 93 10.62 9.33 6.73
N ARG A 94 10.84 10.59 6.35
CA ARG A 94 10.87 11.71 7.31
C ARG A 94 9.46 12.10 7.79
N ALA A 95 8.43 11.65 7.09
CA ALA A 95 7.04 12.08 7.26
C ALA A 95 6.15 11.03 7.95
N TYR A 96 6.70 10.29 8.92
CA TYR A 96 5.85 9.41 9.74
C TYR A 96 4.79 10.20 10.50
N ALA A 97 3.63 9.59 10.61
CA ALA A 97 2.51 10.06 11.40
C ALA A 97 2.02 8.94 12.33
N THR A 98 1.07 9.26 13.21
CA THR A 98 0.32 8.23 13.92
C THR A 98 -0.63 7.50 12.95
N PRO A 99 -0.95 6.21 13.18
CA PRO A 99 -1.88 5.45 12.35
C PRO A 99 -3.20 6.16 12.03
N ASP A 100 -3.83 6.79 13.01
CA ASP A 100 -5.08 7.54 12.82
C ASP A 100 -4.90 8.77 11.91
N SER A 101 -3.77 9.49 12.05
CA SER A 101 -3.45 10.63 11.18
C SER A 101 -3.19 10.18 9.74
N ALA A 102 -2.54 9.03 9.55
CA ALA A 102 -2.27 8.47 8.22
C ALA A 102 -3.57 8.05 7.48
N LEU A 103 -4.66 7.77 8.19
CA LEU A 103 -5.96 7.48 7.57
C LEU A 103 -6.66 8.72 6.99
N GLN A 104 -6.13 9.94 7.22
CA GLN A 104 -6.69 11.19 6.71
C GLN A 104 -8.21 11.30 6.89
N LEU A 105 -8.71 10.91 8.07
CA LEU A 105 -10.13 10.84 8.36
C LEU A 105 -10.84 12.18 8.03
N PRO A 106 -12.14 12.16 7.68
CA PRO A 106 -12.84 13.36 7.24
C PRO A 106 -12.70 14.51 8.26
N GLU A 107 -12.50 15.72 7.77
CA GLU A 107 -12.47 16.94 8.59
C GLU A 107 -13.88 17.26 9.13
N GLY A 108 -13.96 17.99 10.25
CA GLY A 108 -15.24 18.37 10.86
C GLY A 108 -15.93 17.26 11.65
N CYS A 109 -15.19 16.23 12.05
CA CYS A 109 -15.67 15.17 12.92
C CYS A 109 -15.22 15.39 14.38
N ASP A 110 -16.12 15.24 15.36
CA ASP A 110 -15.71 15.06 16.77
C ASP A 110 -15.26 13.62 16.96
N PHE A 111 -14.02 13.35 16.59
CA PHE A 111 -13.44 12.02 16.51
C PHE A 111 -12.32 11.86 17.53
N ARG A 112 -12.37 10.78 18.31
CA ARG A 112 -11.32 10.44 19.30
C ARG A 112 -10.81 9.03 19.05
N PRO A 113 -9.87 8.84 18.11
CA PRO A 113 -9.27 7.54 17.90
C PRO A 113 -8.34 7.19 19.06
N SER A 114 -8.36 5.92 19.43
CA SER A 114 -7.32 5.27 20.21
C SER A 114 -6.45 4.43 19.27
N VAL A 115 -5.14 4.57 19.39
CA VAL A 115 -4.14 3.75 18.70
C VAL A 115 -3.48 2.82 19.71
N SER A 116 -3.34 1.55 19.37
CA SER A 116 -2.60 0.56 20.15
C SER A 116 -1.71 -0.30 19.26
N PRO A 117 -0.43 -0.52 19.61
CA PRO A 117 0.28 0.07 20.76
C PRO A 117 0.54 1.56 20.57
N ALA A 118 0.74 2.28 21.68
CA ALA A 118 1.19 3.67 21.63
C ALA A 118 2.57 3.75 20.95
N GLY A 119 2.79 4.80 20.15
CA GLY A 119 4.05 5.02 19.44
C GLY A 119 4.21 4.25 18.13
N ALA A 120 3.20 3.47 17.70
CA ALA A 120 3.16 2.95 16.33
C ALA A 120 3.21 4.09 15.31
N ARG A 121 3.93 3.87 14.22
CA ARG A 121 4.12 4.85 13.14
C ARG A 121 3.51 4.32 11.87
N ALA A 122 2.89 5.23 11.13
CA ALA A 122 2.33 4.95 9.83
C ALA A 122 2.68 6.05 8.84
N LEU A 123 2.53 5.74 7.56
CA LEU A 123 2.59 6.70 6.47
C LEU A 123 1.51 6.40 5.45
N LEU A 124 0.94 7.45 4.88
CA LEU A 124 0.07 7.34 3.72
C LEU A 124 0.91 7.50 2.45
N ALA A 125 0.74 6.59 1.51
CA ALA A 125 1.34 6.67 0.20
C ALA A 125 0.27 6.78 -0.91
N HIS A 126 0.63 7.47 -1.98
CA HIS A 126 -0.19 7.70 -3.15
C HIS A 126 0.46 7.05 -4.37
N LEU A 127 -0.36 6.41 -5.20
CA LEU A 127 0.05 5.94 -6.52
C LEU A 127 -0.19 7.05 -7.52
N LEU A 128 0.88 7.62 -8.04
CA LEU A 128 0.87 8.81 -8.88
C LEU A 128 1.30 8.45 -10.30
N VAL A 129 0.66 9.03 -11.30
CA VAL A 129 0.94 8.76 -12.71
C VAL A 129 1.66 9.96 -13.33
N TYR A 130 2.79 9.69 -13.98
CA TYR A 130 3.64 10.68 -14.62
C TYR A 130 3.75 10.38 -16.11
N ALA A 131 3.78 11.43 -16.92
CA ALA A 131 4.28 11.34 -18.27
C ALA A 131 5.82 11.44 -18.27
N GLY A 132 6.47 10.71 -19.17
CA GLY A 132 7.92 10.56 -19.22
C GLY A 132 8.66 11.89 -19.27
N GLY A 133 9.56 12.09 -18.31
CA GLY A 133 10.39 13.30 -18.17
C GLY A 133 9.75 14.42 -17.34
N GLU A 134 8.53 14.25 -16.84
CA GLU A 134 7.86 15.29 -16.06
C GLU A 134 8.18 15.21 -14.56
N ALA A 135 8.27 16.39 -13.95
CA ALA A 135 8.47 16.57 -12.51
C ALA A 135 7.16 16.51 -11.72
N THR A 136 6.04 16.80 -12.36
CA THR A 136 4.72 16.87 -11.72
C THR A 136 3.84 15.68 -12.12
N PRO A 137 3.08 15.10 -11.19
CA PRO A 137 2.13 14.05 -11.50
C PRO A 137 0.95 14.61 -12.31
N ARG A 138 0.45 13.81 -13.25
CA ARG A 138 -0.72 14.13 -14.11
C ARG A 138 -2.02 13.62 -13.49
N ALA A 139 -1.94 12.51 -12.76
CA ALA A 139 -3.06 11.84 -12.15
C ALA A 139 -2.61 11.05 -10.92
N PHE A 140 -3.56 10.55 -10.15
CA PHE A 140 -3.32 9.53 -9.14
C PHE A 140 -4.30 8.37 -9.33
N LEU A 141 -3.95 7.20 -8.79
CA LEU A 141 -4.75 5.98 -8.89
C LEU A 141 -5.59 5.79 -7.64
N SER A 142 -6.86 5.45 -7.83
CA SER A 142 -7.74 4.99 -6.76
C SER A 142 -8.60 3.83 -7.25
N LEU A 143 -8.96 2.93 -6.33
CA LEU A 143 -9.85 1.79 -6.60
C LEU A 143 -11.35 2.19 -6.56
N ARG A 144 -11.64 3.48 -6.28
CA ARG A 144 -12.89 4.32 -6.34
C ARG A 144 -12.95 5.16 -5.04
N ALA A 145 -13.90 6.05 -4.77
CA ALA A 145 -14.32 7.21 -5.53
C ALA A 145 -13.72 8.47 -4.87
N TYR A 146 -12.81 9.17 -5.55
CA TYR A 146 -12.32 10.48 -5.12
C TYR A 146 -12.99 11.58 -5.95
N GLN A 147 -13.47 12.63 -5.29
CA GLN A 147 -13.82 13.90 -5.94
C GLN A 147 -12.66 14.89 -5.74
N PRO A 148 -12.09 15.46 -6.82
CA PRO A 148 -11.06 16.49 -6.70
C PRO A 148 -11.62 17.77 -6.06
N GLY A 149 -10.95 18.27 -5.02
CA GLY A 149 -11.22 19.57 -4.40
C GLY A 149 -11.47 19.54 -2.89
N GLY A 150 -11.42 18.37 -2.24
CA GLY A 150 -11.54 18.21 -0.79
C GLY A 150 -10.72 17.01 -0.29
N SER A 151 -10.69 16.81 1.03
CA SER A 151 -10.10 15.61 1.66
C SER A 151 -10.54 14.34 0.90
N PRO A 152 -9.71 13.29 0.79
CA PRO A 152 -10.05 12.06 0.06
C PRO A 152 -11.33 11.34 0.53
N ASN A 153 -11.99 11.86 1.55
CA ASN A 153 -13.23 11.39 2.15
C ASN A 153 -14.44 12.34 1.97
N THR A 154 -14.36 13.41 1.18
CA THR A 154 -15.48 14.37 1.02
C THR A 154 -16.53 13.97 -0.02
N GLY A 155 -16.39 12.80 -0.65
CA GLY A 155 -17.28 12.30 -1.70
C GLY A 155 -18.16 11.12 -1.28
N THR A 156 -19.24 10.88 -2.02
CA THR A 156 -20.05 9.67 -1.92
C THR A 156 -19.27 8.48 -2.51
N GLY A 157 -18.96 7.45 -1.71
CA GLY A 157 -18.28 6.26 -2.22
C GLY A 157 -17.39 5.51 -1.22
N ALA A 158 -16.58 4.60 -1.75
CA ALA A 158 -15.57 3.85 -1.00
C ALA A 158 -14.19 4.27 -1.47
N SER A 159 -13.33 4.83 -0.60
CA SER A 159 -11.93 5.21 -0.88
C SER A 159 -10.98 4.11 -0.40
N THR A 160 -9.93 3.78 -1.16
CA THR A 160 -8.86 2.87 -0.68
C THR A 160 -7.57 3.65 -0.48
N LEU A 161 -7.02 3.56 0.72
CA LEU A 161 -5.73 4.14 1.11
C LEU A 161 -4.66 3.06 1.12
N LEU A 162 -3.45 3.41 0.67
CA LEU A 162 -2.27 2.56 0.80
C LEU A 162 -1.41 3.08 1.96
N VAL A 163 -1.44 2.36 3.08
CA VAL A 163 -0.81 2.77 4.33
C VAL A 163 0.32 1.79 4.66
N TRP A 164 1.51 2.30 4.94
CA TRP A 164 2.56 1.47 5.55
C TRP A 164 2.60 1.70 7.06
N ALA A 165 2.74 0.64 7.85
CA ALA A 165 2.91 0.70 9.29
C ALA A 165 4.23 0.02 9.71
N ASP A 166 4.91 0.58 10.71
CA ASP A 166 6.18 0.04 11.19
C ASP A 166 6.03 -1.25 12.00
N GLN A 167 4.86 -1.43 12.62
CA GLN A 167 4.48 -2.59 13.40
C GLN A 167 2.96 -2.81 13.34
N PRO A 168 2.44 -3.97 13.79
CA PRO A 168 1.01 -4.18 13.86
C PRO A 168 0.36 -3.15 14.80
N ALA A 169 -0.74 -2.56 14.36
CA ALA A 169 -1.43 -1.51 15.11
C ALA A 169 -2.94 -1.63 14.95
N SER A 170 -3.69 -1.31 16.00
CA SER A 170 -5.14 -1.17 15.95
C SER A 170 -5.52 0.29 16.14
N VAL A 171 -6.40 0.77 15.26
CA VAL A 171 -7.02 2.08 15.38
C VAL A 171 -8.50 1.86 15.63
N LYS A 172 -8.97 2.27 16.80
CA LYS A 172 -10.38 2.17 17.20
C LYS A 172 -10.93 3.52 17.57
N GLY A 173 -12.19 3.76 17.27
CA GLY A 173 -12.82 5.00 17.69
C GLY A 173 -14.21 5.16 17.09
N SER A 174 -14.92 6.16 17.57
CA SER A 174 -16.17 6.58 16.96
C SER A 174 -16.30 8.09 17.03
N GLY A 175 -17.03 8.67 16.10
CA GLY A 175 -17.33 10.10 16.13
C GLY A 175 -18.53 10.45 15.28
N ARG A 176 -18.88 11.74 15.29
CA ARG A 176 -19.97 12.31 14.50
C ARG A 176 -19.38 13.32 13.52
N CYS A 177 -19.90 13.35 12.29
CA CYS A 177 -19.37 14.19 11.22
C CYS A 177 -20.49 14.93 10.46
N GLY A 178 -20.13 16.10 9.92
CA GLY A 178 -20.99 16.95 9.09
C GLY A 178 -21.88 17.91 9.89
N GLU A 179 -22.49 18.89 9.19
CA GLU A 179 -23.49 19.79 9.79
C GLU A 179 -24.66 18.96 10.36
N ALA A 180 -25.05 19.28 11.60
CA ALA A 180 -26.09 18.58 12.37
C ALA A 180 -25.84 17.08 12.63
N GLU A 181 -24.58 16.64 12.75
CA GLU A 181 -24.22 15.27 13.18
C GLU A 181 -24.79 14.13 12.30
N LYS A 182 -24.99 14.41 11.00
CA LYS A 182 -25.72 13.53 10.08
C LYS A 182 -25.13 12.12 9.93
N TYR A 183 -23.85 11.94 10.23
CA TYR A 183 -23.13 10.67 10.06
C TYR A 183 -22.43 10.25 11.34
N ARG A 184 -22.50 8.95 11.66
CA ARG A 184 -21.65 8.32 12.68
C ARG A 184 -20.51 7.57 11.99
N ILE A 185 -19.30 7.72 12.50
CA ILE A 185 -18.15 6.93 12.07
C ILE A 185 -17.87 5.91 13.15
N LEU A 186 -17.69 4.65 12.75
CA LEU A 186 -17.14 3.61 13.60
C LEU A 186 -15.87 3.11 12.95
N LEU A 187 -14.76 3.30 13.64
CA LEU A 187 -13.44 2.88 13.20
C LEU A 187 -13.04 1.64 13.98
N GLU A 188 -12.78 0.56 13.24
CA GLU A 188 -12.11 -0.62 13.76
C GLU A 188 -11.13 -1.14 12.70
N VAL A 189 -9.96 -0.50 12.66
CA VAL A 189 -8.89 -0.83 11.72
C VAL A 189 -7.83 -1.64 12.45
N LYS A 190 -7.39 -2.73 11.82
CA LYS A 190 -6.23 -3.50 12.24
C LYS A 190 -5.22 -3.45 11.10
N LEU A 191 -4.07 -2.85 11.36
CA LEU A 191 -2.94 -2.77 10.46
C LEU A 191 -1.96 -3.88 10.82
N GLU A 192 -1.42 -4.54 9.82
CA GLU A 192 -0.25 -5.38 9.92
C GLU A 192 1.02 -4.53 9.79
N ALA A 193 2.17 -5.07 10.20
CA ALA A 193 3.44 -4.45 9.86
C ALA A 193 3.64 -4.49 8.34
N GLY A 194 4.13 -3.40 7.75
CA GLY A 194 4.28 -3.25 6.30
C GLY A 194 3.06 -2.61 5.64
N TRP A 195 2.79 -2.99 4.38
CA TRP A 195 1.79 -2.35 3.53
C TRP A 195 0.37 -2.89 3.78
N ASN A 196 -0.56 -1.97 3.97
CA ASN A 196 -1.97 -2.22 4.24
C ASN A 196 -2.84 -1.47 3.23
N PHE A 197 -3.93 -2.10 2.80
CA PHE A 197 -4.98 -1.46 2.01
C PHE A 197 -6.16 -1.15 2.92
N VAL A 198 -6.40 0.13 3.19
CA VAL A 198 -7.48 0.55 4.09
C VAL A 198 -8.62 1.10 3.27
N VAL A 199 -9.77 0.44 3.33
CA VAL A 199 -10.98 0.82 2.62
C VAL A 199 -11.88 1.61 3.55
N ILE A 200 -12.19 2.85 3.18
CA ILE A 200 -13.14 3.75 3.84
C ILE A 200 -14.42 3.74 3.01
N ARG A 201 -15.52 3.20 3.56
CA ARG A 201 -16.83 3.20 2.90
C ARG A 201 -17.75 4.19 3.58
N VAL A 202 -18.28 5.15 2.83
CA VAL A 202 -19.26 6.14 3.30
C VAL A 202 -20.66 5.77 2.75
N PRO A 203 -21.53 5.11 3.55
CA PRO A 203 -22.85 4.73 3.07
C PRO A 203 -23.76 5.95 2.85
N GLN A 204 -24.74 5.79 1.95
CA GLN A 204 -25.79 6.77 1.71
C GLN A 204 -26.95 6.59 2.69
N GLY A 205 -27.45 7.67 3.30
CA GLY A 205 -28.68 7.70 4.09
C GLY A 205 -28.55 8.31 5.50
N PRO A 206 -29.64 8.82 6.11
CA PRO A 206 -29.64 9.24 7.51
C PRO A 206 -29.28 8.08 8.45
N GLY A 207 -28.34 8.29 9.38
CA GLY A 207 -27.89 7.24 10.31
C GLY A 207 -26.88 6.26 9.74
N ALA A 208 -26.37 6.50 8.53
CA ALA A 208 -25.31 5.71 7.91
C ALA A 208 -24.02 5.67 8.75
N VAL A 209 -23.42 4.48 8.89
CA VAL A 209 -22.16 4.27 9.60
C VAL A 209 -21.01 4.17 8.60
N VAL A 210 -20.06 5.12 8.66
CA VAL A 210 -18.81 5.01 7.89
C VAL A 210 -18.01 3.83 8.43
N GLN A 211 -17.67 2.88 7.57
CA GLN A 211 -16.86 1.72 7.91
C GLN A 211 -15.46 1.89 7.35
N VAL A 212 -14.46 1.72 8.21
CA VAL A 212 -13.06 1.71 7.81
C VAL A 212 -12.47 0.37 8.21
N ARG A 213 -11.91 -0.36 7.25
CA ARG A 213 -11.33 -1.69 7.45
C ARG A 213 -10.04 -1.83 6.65
N ALA A 214 -9.08 -2.59 7.20
CA ALA A 214 -8.00 -3.11 6.39
C ALA A 214 -8.53 -4.33 5.63
N ASP A 215 -8.53 -4.26 4.30
CA ASP A 215 -8.95 -5.35 3.43
C ASP A 215 -7.71 -6.02 2.81
N PRO A 216 -7.83 -7.26 2.31
CA PRO A 216 -6.80 -7.88 1.50
C PRO A 216 -6.42 -7.00 0.30
N LYS A 217 -5.24 -7.25 -0.28
CA LYS A 217 -4.80 -6.53 -1.48
C LYS A 217 -5.92 -6.53 -2.53
N PRO A 218 -6.35 -5.35 -3.00
CA PRO A 218 -7.37 -5.23 -4.02
C PRO A 218 -6.87 -5.84 -5.33
N GLU A 219 -7.66 -6.73 -5.91
CA GLU A 219 -7.47 -7.26 -7.26
C GLU A 219 -8.38 -6.47 -8.23
N GLY A 220 -7.85 -5.97 -9.34
CA GLY A 220 -8.66 -5.38 -10.41
C GLY A 220 -8.09 -4.14 -11.09
N ASP A 221 -8.99 -3.43 -11.77
CA ASP A 221 -8.70 -2.21 -12.54
C ASP A 221 -8.56 -0.98 -11.63
N PHE A 222 -7.59 -0.14 -11.95
CA PHE A 222 -7.38 1.15 -11.29
C PHE A 222 -7.95 2.27 -12.15
N LEU A 223 -8.77 3.12 -11.53
CA LEU A 223 -9.31 4.30 -12.20
C LEU A 223 -8.34 5.46 -12.07
N LEU A 224 -8.10 6.12 -13.20
CA LEU A 224 -7.30 7.33 -13.27
C LEU A 224 -8.14 8.54 -12.86
N TYR A 225 -7.67 9.26 -11.84
CA TYR A 225 -8.26 10.53 -11.44
C TYR A 225 -7.29 11.66 -11.80
N PRO A 226 -7.66 12.55 -12.74
CA PRO A 226 -6.80 13.65 -13.11
C PRO A 226 -6.61 14.59 -11.91
N LEU A 227 -5.37 15.02 -11.71
CA LEU A 227 -5.09 16.09 -10.76
C LEU A 227 -5.52 17.41 -11.43
N ARG A 228 -6.46 18.12 -10.81
CA ARG A 228 -6.82 19.46 -11.27
C ARG A 228 -5.65 20.41 -10.97
N PRO A 229 -5.33 21.34 -11.89
CA PRO A 229 -4.38 22.41 -11.63
C PRO A 229 -4.87 23.35 -10.52
#